data_AF-A0A0J8IRI3-F1
#
_entry.id   AF-A0A0J8IRI3-F1
#
_cell.length_a   1.000
_cell.length_b   1.000
_cell.length_c   1.000
_cell.angle_alpha   90.00
_cell.angle_beta   90.00
_cell.angle_gamma   90.00
#
_symmetry.space_group_name_H-M   'P 1'
#
loop_
_entity.id
_entity.type
_entity.pdbx_description
1 polymer ?
#
loop_
_entity_poly.entity_id
_entity_poly.type
_entity_poly.pdbx_seq_one_letter_code
_entity_poly.pdbx_strand_id
1 'polypeptide(L)'
;MATLIPLANNLVINGNFALNGSNWNATAVPPGHVDFSEQSCILRTNGSAEQAMPVLSATGYTFSVYSLITYQGEGAAHVQFQPSGTRESIPLSGNHGWVRQMLMFTTPAGTTTATVQLEGTKGDVWFDNVRLVEEEGPVVPSELILNGDFSENNRYWAVTRPELPSNVTFTDGRCQLTLMGYMEQQIPVIPEQTYNFSIDARGITGGHGFVRFHLAAGNVPEVELRGDGWDTYPFSLTVPAGVTEFTLQVEGTTFLEVDNLSLTPSGRANTHITSRPPSQENRIMATATARKAPIRKTETQFFQGKIGSADFKADFLENNLKNNFWLAQGTMKIPPSETSKQVVIFKYSSTLQSGRYSLPDNPEVRRPTHSCPQSVDQEAARFSVILMTIDENPVPAYEAQRGTVEFFHDPNDNSVNGALDVYFVDVNNNEVHMQMLFSI
;
A
#
# COMPACT_ATOMS: atom_id res chain seq x y z
N MET A 1 -5.12 3.73 -2.53
CA MET A 1 -4.63 2.33 -2.66
C MET A 1 -5.59 1.36 -1.98
N ALA A 2 -6.27 0.51 -2.77
CA ALA A 2 -7.09 -0.58 -2.26
C ALA A 2 -6.24 -1.45 -1.31
N THR A 3 -6.64 -1.53 -0.05
CA THR A 3 -5.91 -2.25 0.97
C THR A 3 -6.11 -3.73 0.72
N LEU A 4 -5.23 -4.43 0.01
CA LEU A 4 -5.33 -5.89 -0.15
C LEU A 4 -5.50 -6.52 1.25
N ILE A 5 -6.69 -6.99 1.59
CA ILE A 5 -6.95 -7.73 2.83
C ILE A 5 -6.72 -9.19 2.46
N PRO A 6 -5.64 -9.83 2.93
CA PRO A 6 -5.49 -11.26 2.74
C PRO A 6 -6.51 -11.95 3.64
N LEU A 7 -7.46 -12.67 3.04
CA LEU A 7 -8.24 -13.70 3.71
C LEU A 7 -7.44 -15.01 3.70
N ALA A 8 -6.26 -14.99 4.31
CA ALA A 8 -5.54 -16.18 4.73
C ALA A 8 -4.53 -15.74 5.81
N ASN A 9 -4.75 -16.18 7.05
CA ASN A 9 -3.87 -15.91 8.18
C ASN A 9 -2.44 -16.29 7.78
N ASN A 10 -1.48 -15.35 7.94
CA ASN A 10 -0.07 -15.72 7.87
C ASN A 10 0.15 -16.95 8.76
N LEU A 11 0.56 -18.05 8.17
CA LEU A 11 0.77 -19.30 8.91
C LEU A 11 1.97 -19.21 9.85
N VAL A 12 2.90 -18.27 9.56
CA VAL A 12 4.02 -17.97 10.43
C VAL A 12 3.54 -17.09 11.59
N ILE A 13 3.62 -17.64 12.80
CA ILE A 13 3.30 -16.95 14.04
C ILE A 13 4.49 -16.09 14.45
N ASN A 14 4.26 -14.83 14.82
CA ASN A 14 5.31 -13.90 15.26
C ASN A 14 6.46 -13.78 14.23
N GLY A 15 6.11 -13.75 12.94
CA GLY A 15 7.08 -13.57 11.86
C GLY A 15 7.65 -12.15 11.74
N ASN A 16 7.08 -11.18 12.45
CA ASN A 16 7.58 -9.81 12.60
C ASN A 16 8.42 -9.59 13.87
N PHE A 17 8.67 -10.67 14.62
CA PHE A 17 9.48 -10.68 15.85
C PHE A 17 9.12 -9.62 16.91
N ALA A 18 7.88 -9.10 16.90
CA ALA A 18 7.40 -8.13 17.88
C ALA A 18 7.36 -8.71 19.31
N LEU A 19 7.33 -10.05 19.42
CA LEU A 19 7.43 -10.81 20.67
C LEU A 19 8.78 -11.53 20.80
N ASN A 20 9.86 -10.93 20.27
CA ASN A 20 11.19 -11.53 20.16
C ASN A 20 11.12 -12.89 19.46
N GLY A 21 11.88 -13.90 19.93
CA GLY A 21 11.90 -15.26 19.38
C GLY A 21 10.74 -16.16 19.79
N SER A 22 9.66 -15.62 20.38
CA SER A 22 8.52 -16.44 20.80
C SER A 22 7.94 -17.22 19.61
N ASN A 23 7.67 -18.52 19.78
CA ASN A 23 7.22 -19.47 18.75
C ASN A 23 8.27 -19.85 17.69
N TRP A 24 9.52 -19.44 17.86
CA TRP A 24 10.63 -19.88 17.04
C TRP A 24 11.57 -20.79 17.84
N ASN A 25 11.96 -21.91 17.23
CA ASN A 25 13.00 -22.77 17.75
C ASN A 25 14.34 -22.29 17.20
N ALA A 26 15.16 -21.65 18.04
CA ALA A 26 16.45 -21.10 17.65
C ALA A 26 17.59 -22.03 18.05
N THR A 27 18.52 -22.26 17.13
CA THR A 27 19.73 -23.05 17.36
C THR A 27 20.95 -22.31 16.81
N ALA A 28 22.07 -22.43 17.50
CA ALA A 28 23.34 -21.87 17.06
C ALA A 28 24.47 -22.86 17.37
N VAL A 29 25.34 -23.10 16.40
CA VAL A 29 26.56 -23.90 16.61
C VAL A 29 27.74 -22.94 16.71
N PRO A 30 28.52 -22.93 17.82
CA PRO A 30 29.65 -22.02 17.99
C PRO A 30 30.57 -21.99 16.76
N PRO A 31 30.97 -20.81 16.25
CA PRO A 31 30.82 -19.48 16.87
C PRO A 31 29.48 -18.76 16.61
N GLY A 32 28.45 -19.46 16.14
CA GLY A 32 27.17 -18.87 15.76
C GLY A 32 26.34 -18.26 16.87
N HIS A 33 25.39 -17.42 16.44
CA HIS A 33 24.53 -16.66 17.34
C HIS A 33 23.16 -16.43 16.70
N VAL A 34 22.11 -16.51 17.50
CA VAL A 34 20.75 -16.08 17.13
C VAL A 34 20.33 -15.01 18.11
N ASP A 35 19.93 -13.84 17.61
CA ASP A 35 19.38 -12.75 18.40
C ASP A 35 17.98 -12.40 17.88
N PHE A 36 17.07 -12.03 18.77
CA PHE A 36 15.74 -11.56 18.43
C PHE A 36 15.49 -10.11 18.89
N SER A 37 16.57 -9.35 19.08
CA SER A 37 16.52 -7.94 19.42
C SER A 37 16.01 -7.08 18.24
N GLU A 38 15.65 -5.84 18.55
CA GLU A 38 15.22 -4.85 17.54
C GLU A 38 14.00 -5.27 16.69
N GLN A 39 13.15 -6.15 17.23
CA GLN A 39 12.01 -6.73 16.51
C GLN A 39 12.43 -7.41 15.19
N SER A 40 13.60 -8.02 15.18
CA SER A 40 14.15 -8.74 14.02
C SER A 40 14.76 -10.06 14.48
N CYS A 41 14.89 -11.02 13.57
CA CYS A 41 15.72 -12.20 13.79
C CYS A 41 17.09 -11.99 13.15
N ILE A 42 18.14 -11.97 13.96
CA ILE A 42 19.52 -11.75 13.54
C ILE A 42 20.27 -13.07 13.66
N LEU A 43 20.64 -13.63 12.52
CA LEU A 43 21.39 -14.87 12.42
C LEU A 43 22.84 -14.56 12.04
N ARG A 44 23.76 -14.94 12.93
CA ARG A 44 25.21 -14.89 12.67
C ARG A 44 25.74 -16.28 12.40
N THR A 45 26.71 -16.38 11.49
CA THR A 45 27.50 -17.59 11.12
C THR A 45 27.12 -18.87 11.87
N ASN A 46 26.38 -19.79 11.26
CA ASN A 46 25.83 -21.03 11.84
C ASN A 46 24.69 -20.82 12.85
N GLY A 47 23.89 -19.77 12.66
CA GLY A 47 22.63 -19.53 13.38
C GLY A 47 21.44 -19.98 12.55
N SER A 48 20.43 -20.57 13.20
CA SER A 48 19.17 -20.94 12.58
C SER A 48 17.98 -20.71 13.50
N ALA A 49 16.85 -20.33 12.91
CA ALA A 49 15.56 -20.23 13.60
C ALA A 49 14.49 -20.92 12.75
N GLU A 50 13.69 -21.79 13.36
CA GLU A 50 12.66 -22.54 12.64
C GLU A 50 11.30 -22.51 13.34
N GLN A 51 10.25 -22.69 12.55
CA GLN A 51 8.89 -22.89 13.02
C GLN A 51 8.24 -23.96 12.14
N ALA A 52 7.46 -24.86 12.74
CA ALA A 52 6.68 -25.86 12.02
C ALA A 52 5.19 -25.52 12.09
N MET A 53 4.48 -25.70 10.97
CA MET A 53 3.07 -25.34 10.85
C MET A 53 2.32 -26.33 9.94
N PRO A 54 1.01 -26.53 10.15
CA PRO A 54 0.19 -27.28 9.22
C PRO A 54 0.06 -26.53 7.89
N VAL A 55 0.09 -27.25 6.77
CA VAL A 55 -0.20 -26.74 5.43
C VAL A 55 -1.04 -27.76 4.67
N LEU A 56 -1.73 -27.33 3.62
CA LEU A 56 -2.53 -28.22 2.78
C LEU A 56 -1.67 -28.83 1.66
N SER A 57 -1.94 -30.09 1.32
CA SER A 57 -1.32 -30.80 0.19
C SER A 57 -1.74 -30.18 -1.15
N ALA A 58 -0.86 -30.23 -2.15
CA ALA A 58 -1.14 -29.78 -3.53
C ALA A 58 -1.75 -28.36 -3.63
N THR A 59 -1.43 -27.48 -2.67
CA THR A 59 -2.00 -26.14 -2.54
C THR A 59 -0.94 -25.08 -2.84
N GLY A 60 -1.35 -23.99 -3.49
CA GLY A 60 -0.48 -22.85 -3.79
C GLY A 60 -0.17 -22.05 -2.53
N TYR A 61 1.05 -21.53 -2.40
CA TYR A 61 1.45 -20.66 -1.31
C TYR A 61 2.42 -19.58 -1.81
N THR A 62 2.36 -18.41 -1.18
CA THR A 62 3.39 -17.38 -1.26
C THR A 62 4.19 -17.36 0.05
N PHE A 63 5.51 -17.56 -0.08
CA PHE A 63 6.47 -17.34 0.98
C PHE A 63 7.21 -16.03 0.75
N SER A 64 7.29 -15.16 1.76
CA SER A 64 8.01 -13.89 1.66
C SER A 64 8.67 -13.47 2.96
N VAL A 65 9.76 -12.72 2.86
CA VAL A 65 10.54 -12.22 3.99
C VAL A 65 11.18 -10.88 3.64
N TYR A 66 11.37 -10.01 4.63
CA TYR A 66 12.30 -8.88 4.53
C TYR A 66 13.65 -9.30 5.06
N SER A 67 14.71 -9.01 4.31
CA SER A 67 16.08 -9.29 4.72
C SER A 67 16.98 -8.05 4.65
N LEU A 68 17.86 -7.92 5.64
CA LEU A 68 18.97 -6.96 5.68
C LEU A 68 20.25 -7.78 5.86
N ILE A 69 21.26 -7.53 5.05
CA ILE A 69 22.54 -8.25 5.14
C ILE A 69 23.65 -7.24 5.38
N THR A 70 24.42 -7.47 6.43
CA THR A 70 25.62 -6.67 6.75
C THR A 70 26.86 -7.57 6.77
N TYR A 71 28.05 -6.95 6.65
CA TYR A 71 29.34 -7.64 6.69
C TYR A 71 29.53 -8.77 5.66
N GLN A 72 29.00 -8.62 4.44
CA GLN A 72 29.08 -9.64 3.38
C GLN A 72 28.50 -10.98 3.85
N GLY A 73 27.35 -10.93 4.51
CA GLY A 73 26.67 -12.09 5.05
C GLY A 73 26.11 -13.01 3.96
N GLU A 74 25.92 -14.26 4.33
CA GLU A 74 25.34 -15.31 3.50
C GLU A 74 24.38 -16.13 4.36
N GLY A 75 23.28 -16.57 3.77
CA GLY A 75 22.22 -17.30 4.45
C GLY A 75 21.10 -17.68 3.51
N ALA A 76 19.96 -18.09 4.05
CA ALA A 76 18.77 -18.35 3.28
C ALA A 76 17.52 -18.44 4.17
N ALA A 77 16.37 -18.27 3.52
CA ALA A 77 15.07 -18.57 4.08
C ALA A 77 14.44 -19.73 3.30
N HIS A 78 14.01 -20.78 4.00
CA HIS A 78 13.54 -22.01 3.41
C HIS A 78 12.15 -22.41 3.90
N VAL A 79 11.43 -23.15 3.06
CA VAL A 79 10.24 -23.91 3.45
C VAL A 79 10.48 -25.37 3.10
N GLN A 80 10.49 -26.25 4.09
CA GLN A 80 10.66 -27.68 3.91
C GLN A 80 9.35 -28.43 4.18
N PHE A 81 8.89 -29.21 3.22
CA PHE A 81 7.62 -29.94 3.30
C PHE A 81 7.81 -31.37 3.82
N GLN A 82 6.87 -31.83 4.64
CA GLN A 82 6.81 -33.21 5.11
C GLN A 82 5.58 -33.93 4.56
N PRO A 83 5.67 -35.23 4.22
CA PRO A 83 6.81 -36.13 4.47
C PRO A 83 7.88 -36.14 3.36
N SER A 84 7.70 -35.41 2.26
CA SER A 84 8.59 -35.53 1.08
C SER A 84 10.03 -35.07 1.33
N GLY A 85 10.24 -34.16 2.30
CA GLY A 85 11.52 -33.49 2.54
C GLY A 85 11.88 -32.45 1.49
N THR A 86 11.02 -32.18 0.51
CA THR A 86 11.24 -31.19 -0.54
C THR A 86 11.40 -29.80 0.07
N ARG A 87 12.34 -29.01 -0.46
CA ARG A 87 12.68 -27.70 0.08
C ARG A 87 12.60 -26.64 -1.01
N GLU A 88 11.92 -25.55 -0.69
CA GLU A 88 11.89 -24.30 -1.44
C GLU A 88 12.73 -23.24 -0.72
N SER A 89 13.46 -22.41 -1.46
CA SER A 89 14.52 -21.58 -0.87
C SER A 89 14.63 -20.20 -1.50
N ILE A 90 14.80 -19.20 -0.64
CA ILE A 90 15.20 -17.84 -1.00
C ILE A 90 16.66 -17.67 -0.55
N PRO A 91 17.65 -17.72 -1.46
CA PRO A 91 19.05 -17.55 -1.13
C PRO A 91 19.38 -16.09 -0.81
N LEU A 92 20.21 -15.87 0.20
CA LEU A 92 20.61 -14.55 0.69
C LEU A 92 22.13 -14.41 0.67
N SER A 93 22.63 -13.33 0.07
CA SER A 93 24.07 -13.06 0.06
C SER A 93 24.37 -11.58 -0.21
N GLY A 94 25.50 -11.11 0.30
CA GLY A 94 26.09 -9.83 -0.09
C GLY A 94 25.96 -8.76 1.00
N ASN A 95 25.64 -7.53 0.61
CA ASN A 95 25.51 -6.41 1.53
C ASN A 95 24.42 -5.47 1.02
N HIS A 96 23.29 -5.40 1.71
CA HIS A 96 22.14 -4.63 1.27
C HIS A 96 21.27 -4.21 2.46
N GLY A 97 20.54 -3.09 2.29
CA GLY A 97 19.49 -2.63 3.20
C GLY A 97 18.30 -3.60 3.26
N TRP A 98 17.24 -3.25 4.00
CA TRP A 98 16.01 -4.04 4.02
C TRP A 98 15.42 -4.19 2.60
N VAL A 99 15.30 -5.44 2.14
CA VAL A 99 14.71 -5.79 0.85
C VAL A 99 13.70 -6.90 1.06
N ARG A 100 12.53 -6.78 0.43
CA ARG A 100 11.54 -7.86 0.41
C ARG A 100 11.90 -8.88 -0.66
N GLN A 101 11.88 -10.15 -0.30
CA GLN A 101 12.05 -11.27 -1.20
C GLN A 101 10.86 -12.22 -1.08
N MET A 102 10.50 -12.87 -2.19
CA MET A 102 9.37 -13.78 -2.23
C MET A 102 9.55 -14.92 -3.22
N LEU A 103 8.85 -16.01 -2.94
CA LEU A 103 8.75 -17.21 -3.76
C LEU A 103 7.31 -17.71 -3.74
N MET A 104 6.81 -18.13 -4.89
CA MET A 104 5.52 -18.80 -5.03
C MET A 104 5.77 -20.26 -5.38
N PHE A 105 5.02 -21.17 -4.75
CA PHE A 105 5.14 -22.60 -4.99
C PHE A 105 3.82 -23.32 -4.76
N THR A 106 3.71 -24.54 -5.27
CA THR A 106 2.65 -25.48 -4.90
C THR A 106 3.25 -26.57 -4.03
N THR A 107 2.69 -26.82 -2.85
CA THR A 107 3.17 -27.90 -1.96
C THR A 107 3.10 -29.26 -2.68
N PRO A 108 4.07 -30.17 -2.45
CA PRO A 108 3.99 -31.53 -2.98
C PRO A 108 2.69 -32.26 -2.61
N ALA A 109 2.27 -33.21 -3.43
CA ALA A 109 1.13 -34.07 -3.10
C ALA A 109 1.44 -34.92 -1.86
N GLY A 110 0.49 -34.99 -0.93
CA GLY A 110 0.62 -35.69 0.34
C GLY A 110 1.29 -34.89 1.45
N THR A 111 1.60 -33.60 1.23
CA THR A 111 2.13 -32.73 2.29
C THR A 111 1.10 -32.48 3.39
N THR A 112 1.54 -32.54 4.65
CA THR A 112 0.70 -32.25 5.83
C THR A 112 1.26 -31.14 6.71
N THR A 113 2.57 -30.95 6.72
CA THR A 113 3.25 -29.91 7.50
C THR A 113 4.39 -29.29 6.69
N ALA A 114 4.67 -28.03 6.98
CA ALA A 114 5.85 -27.32 6.51
C ALA A 114 6.68 -26.84 7.69
N THR A 115 8.00 -26.78 7.50
CA THR A 115 8.93 -26.09 8.41
C THR A 115 9.50 -24.89 7.68
N VAL A 116 9.24 -23.69 8.20
CA VAL A 116 9.93 -22.47 7.79
C VAL A 116 11.23 -22.41 8.56
N GLN A 117 12.35 -22.26 7.86
CA GLN A 117 13.68 -22.21 8.46
C GLN A 117 14.43 -20.98 7.93
N LEU A 118 14.98 -20.20 8.85
CA LEU A 118 15.90 -19.10 8.59
C LEU A 118 17.30 -19.58 8.92
N GLU A 119 18.27 -19.30 8.06
CA GLU A 119 19.67 -19.68 8.24
C GLU A 119 20.60 -18.50 7.94
N GLY A 120 21.58 -18.29 8.83
CA GLY A 120 22.73 -17.43 8.58
C GLY A 120 23.99 -18.29 8.58
N THR A 121 24.67 -18.42 7.45
CA THR A 121 25.87 -19.25 7.28
C THR A 121 27.17 -18.44 7.41
N LYS A 122 27.11 -17.12 7.18
CA LYS A 122 28.25 -16.20 7.28
C LYS A 122 27.77 -14.78 7.53
N GLY A 123 28.60 -13.96 8.20
CA GLY A 123 28.28 -12.57 8.50
C GLY A 123 26.99 -12.45 9.31
N ASP A 124 26.29 -11.31 9.16
CA ASP A 124 25.03 -11.02 9.85
C ASP A 124 23.90 -10.96 8.82
N VAL A 125 22.90 -11.83 9.00
CA VAL A 125 21.68 -11.87 8.19
C VAL A 125 20.49 -11.57 9.09
N TRP A 126 19.78 -10.51 8.76
CA TRP A 126 18.63 -10.02 9.51
C TRP A 126 17.37 -10.36 8.75
N PHE A 127 16.34 -10.79 9.48
CA PHE A 127 15.04 -11.15 8.94
C PHE A 127 13.93 -10.42 9.69
N ASP A 128 12.93 -9.97 8.96
CA ASP A 128 11.69 -9.43 9.51
C ASP A 128 10.51 -9.74 8.58
N ASN A 129 9.28 -9.65 9.10
CA ASN A 129 8.02 -9.85 8.39
C ASN A 129 8.01 -11.14 7.56
N VAL A 130 8.40 -12.25 8.19
CA VAL A 130 8.35 -13.59 7.60
C VAL A 130 6.90 -14.03 7.44
N ARG A 131 6.51 -14.39 6.21
CA ARG A 131 5.14 -14.75 5.88
C ARG A 131 5.08 -16.00 5.02
N LEU A 132 4.17 -16.91 5.37
CA LEU A 132 3.72 -18.02 4.52
C LEU A 132 2.20 -17.93 4.43
N VAL A 133 1.69 -17.69 3.23
CA VAL A 133 0.27 -17.40 2.99
C VAL A 133 -0.25 -18.35 1.94
N GLU A 134 -1.36 -19.02 2.23
CA GLU A 134 -2.07 -19.86 1.26
C GLU A 134 -2.56 -19.01 0.10
N GLU A 135 -2.26 -19.46 -1.11
CA GLU A 135 -2.80 -18.90 -2.34
C GLU A 135 -4.16 -19.56 -2.55
N GLU A 136 -5.20 -19.00 -1.93
CA GLU A 136 -6.56 -19.21 -2.45
C GLU A 136 -6.60 -18.66 -3.88
N GLY A 137 -7.42 -19.26 -4.76
CA GLY A 137 -7.55 -18.85 -6.16
C GLY A 137 -7.85 -17.35 -6.37
N PRO A 138 -8.02 -16.91 -7.63
CA PRO A 138 -7.76 -15.54 -8.11
C PRO A 138 -7.96 -14.46 -7.04
N VAL A 139 -6.88 -13.76 -6.69
CA VAL A 139 -6.89 -12.69 -5.69
C VAL A 139 -7.94 -11.64 -6.06
N VAL A 140 -9.08 -11.67 -5.38
CA VAL A 140 -10.16 -10.70 -5.51
C VAL A 140 -9.81 -9.60 -4.50
N PRO A 141 -9.45 -8.37 -4.92
CA PRO A 141 -8.99 -7.33 -4.01
C PRO A 141 -10.02 -7.04 -2.89
N SER A 142 -9.61 -6.44 -1.77
CA SER A 142 -10.58 -6.10 -0.71
C SER A 142 -11.68 -5.16 -1.19
N GLU A 143 -11.34 -4.36 -2.20
CA GLU A 143 -12.19 -3.48 -2.97
C GLU A 143 -12.18 -3.95 -4.41
N LEU A 144 -13.35 -4.29 -4.94
CA LEU A 144 -13.49 -4.85 -6.29
C LEU A 144 -13.79 -3.82 -7.35
N ILE A 145 -14.29 -2.66 -6.95
CA ILE A 145 -14.53 -1.57 -7.86
C ILE A 145 -13.22 -0.79 -8.00
N LEU A 146 -12.64 -0.87 -9.19
CA LEU A 146 -11.49 -0.05 -9.55
C LEU A 146 -11.94 1.38 -9.83
N ASN A 147 -11.23 2.36 -9.27
CA ASN A 147 -11.48 3.80 -9.49
C ASN A 147 -12.96 4.18 -9.22
N GLY A 148 -13.49 3.70 -8.08
CA GLY A 148 -14.85 4.01 -7.64
C GLY A 148 -15.04 5.43 -7.10
N ASP A 149 -13.93 6.13 -6.78
CA ASP A 149 -13.89 7.55 -6.40
C ASP A 149 -13.63 8.49 -7.60
N PHE A 150 -13.50 7.93 -8.80
CA PHE A 150 -13.25 8.65 -10.05
C PHE A 150 -12.05 9.61 -10.03
N SER A 151 -11.09 9.41 -9.12
CA SER A 151 -9.84 10.17 -9.05
C SER A 151 -9.03 10.05 -10.34
N GLU A 152 -9.17 8.93 -11.05
CA GLU A 152 -8.55 8.67 -12.37
C GLU A 152 -9.54 8.85 -13.54
N ASN A 153 -10.54 9.73 -13.40
CA ASN A 153 -11.61 9.95 -14.37
C ASN A 153 -12.35 8.63 -14.72
N ASN A 154 -12.43 8.28 -16.02
CA ASN A 154 -13.12 7.07 -16.48
C ASN A 154 -12.22 5.83 -16.56
N ARG A 155 -10.99 5.88 -16.02
CA ARG A 155 -10.10 4.71 -16.05
C ARG A 155 -10.80 3.52 -15.39
N TYR A 156 -10.75 2.35 -16.04
CA TYR A 156 -11.45 1.11 -15.68
C TYR A 156 -12.97 1.08 -15.90
N TRP A 157 -13.58 2.18 -16.37
CA TRP A 157 -15.01 2.24 -16.67
C TRP A 157 -15.25 2.31 -18.18
N ALA A 158 -16.03 1.37 -18.70
CA ALA A 158 -16.60 1.47 -20.05
C ALA A 158 -17.79 2.43 -20.01
N VAL A 159 -17.91 3.33 -20.99
CA VAL A 159 -18.92 4.38 -21.01
C VAL A 159 -19.78 4.25 -22.25
N THR A 160 -21.10 4.27 -22.08
CA THR A 160 -22.06 4.23 -23.18
C THR A 160 -23.00 5.43 -23.15
N ARG A 161 -23.26 5.97 -24.35
CA ARG A 161 -24.12 7.13 -24.61
C ARG A 161 -25.12 6.74 -25.69
N PRO A 162 -26.26 6.12 -25.33
CA PRO A 162 -27.15 5.46 -26.29
C PRO A 162 -27.65 6.40 -27.39
N GLU A 163 -28.05 7.62 -27.03
CA GLU A 163 -28.57 8.64 -27.95
C GLU A 163 -28.24 10.05 -27.45
N LEU A 164 -28.05 11.04 -28.34
CA LEU A 164 -27.94 12.44 -27.92
C LEU A 164 -29.30 12.92 -27.37
N PRO A 165 -29.36 13.63 -26.22
CA PRO A 165 -28.26 14.32 -25.54
C PRO A 165 -27.70 13.59 -24.30
N SER A 166 -27.68 12.25 -24.30
CA SER A 166 -27.05 11.48 -23.21
C SER A 166 -25.59 11.86 -23.01
N ASN A 167 -25.18 11.90 -21.75
CA ASN A 167 -23.83 12.30 -21.39
C ASN A 167 -23.33 11.50 -20.18
N VAL A 168 -22.03 11.25 -20.17
CA VAL A 168 -21.31 10.68 -19.03
C VAL A 168 -19.99 11.44 -18.92
N THR A 169 -19.79 12.14 -17.82
CA THR A 169 -18.62 12.99 -17.59
C THR A 169 -18.02 12.74 -16.23
N PHE A 170 -16.70 12.75 -16.16
CA PHE A 170 -15.93 12.56 -14.95
C PHE A 170 -15.25 13.89 -14.63
N THR A 171 -15.53 14.47 -13.47
CA THR A 171 -15.00 15.78 -13.08
C THR A 171 -14.97 15.87 -11.57
N ASP A 172 -13.88 16.40 -11.00
CA ASP A 172 -13.69 16.60 -9.56
C ASP A 172 -13.95 15.34 -8.70
N GLY A 173 -13.47 14.17 -9.17
CA GLY A 173 -13.66 12.90 -8.47
C GLY A 173 -15.12 12.42 -8.46
N ARG A 174 -15.92 12.81 -9.46
CA ARG A 174 -17.34 12.43 -9.55
C ARG A 174 -17.69 12.03 -10.96
N CYS A 175 -18.65 11.14 -11.11
CA CYS A 175 -19.25 10.80 -12.38
C CYS A 175 -20.65 11.38 -12.48
N GLN A 176 -20.91 12.20 -13.49
CA GLN A 176 -22.23 12.69 -13.85
C GLN A 176 -22.77 11.89 -15.03
N LEU A 177 -23.93 11.26 -14.85
CA LEU A 177 -24.63 10.45 -15.85
C LEU A 177 -25.98 11.09 -16.16
N THR A 178 -26.25 11.32 -17.44
CA THR A 178 -27.49 11.98 -17.86
C THR A 178 -28.18 11.27 -19.01
N LEU A 179 -29.52 11.26 -18.96
CA LEU A 179 -30.42 10.83 -20.04
C LEU A 179 -30.07 9.44 -20.58
N MET A 180 -30.09 8.44 -19.69
CA MET A 180 -29.74 7.04 -19.94
C MET A 180 -28.26 6.80 -20.28
N GLY A 181 -27.39 7.79 -20.09
CA GLY A 181 -25.95 7.57 -20.08
C GLY A 181 -25.57 6.61 -18.95
N TYR A 182 -24.68 5.66 -19.23
CA TYR A 182 -24.25 4.68 -18.24
C TYR A 182 -22.77 4.35 -18.34
N MET A 183 -22.25 3.81 -17.23
CA MET A 183 -20.90 3.27 -17.15
C MET A 183 -20.92 1.84 -16.59
N GLU A 184 -19.94 1.05 -17.01
CA GLU A 184 -19.85 -0.37 -16.69
C GLU A 184 -18.44 -0.78 -16.28
N GLN A 185 -18.36 -1.76 -15.38
CA GLN A 185 -17.14 -2.45 -15.03
C GLN A 185 -17.42 -3.96 -14.93
N GLN A 186 -16.52 -4.78 -15.48
CA GLN A 186 -16.54 -6.22 -15.24
C GLN A 186 -15.85 -6.51 -13.93
N ILE A 187 -16.54 -7.21 -13.04
CA ILE A 187 -16.07 -7.48 -11.68
C ILE A 187 -15.90 -8.99 -11.49
N PRO A 188 -14.66 -9.48 -11.26
CA PRO A 188 -14.44 -10.86 -10.87
C PRO A 188 -14.95 -11.09 -9.44
N VAL A 189 -15.60 -12.23 -9.21
CA VAL A 189 -16.20 -12.59 -7.92
C VAL A 189 -16.02 -14.05 -7.58
N ILE A 190 -16.18 -14.36 -6.30
CA ILE A 190 -16.21 -15.72 -5.79
C ILE A 190 -17.67 -16.20 -5.77
N PRO A 191 -17.99 -17.35 -6.41
CA PRO A 191 -19.31 -17.95 -6.31
C PRO A 191 -19.76 -18.13 -4.85
N GLU A 192 -21.05 -17.91 -4.58
CA GLU A 192 -21.66 -18.05 -3.24
C GLU A 192 -21.15 -17.07 -2.17
N GLN A 193 -20.20 -16.18 -2.50
CA GLN A 193 -19.75 -15.13 -1.60
C GLN A 193 -20.77 -13.98 -1.56
N THR A 194 -20.94 -13.41 -0.37
CA THR A 194 -21.74 -12.18 -0.20
C THR A 194 -20.81 -10.97 -0.14
N TYR A 195 -21.20 -9.90 -0.83
CA TYR A 195 -20.47 -8.64 -0.91
C TYR A 195 -21.33 -7.50 -0.37
N ASN A 196 -20.69 -6.52 0.23
CA ASN A 196 -21.27 -5.24 0.60
C ASN A 196 -20.90 -4.23 -0.47
N PHE A 197 -21.92 -3.76 -1.19
CA PHE A 197 -21.84 -2.65 -2.12
C PHE A 197 -22.23 -1.34 -1.42
N SER A 198 -21.57 -0.24 -1.77
CA SER A 198 -22.05 1.11 -1.50
C SER A 198 -21.70 2.05 -2.63
N ILE A 199 -22.52 3.08 -2.81
CA ILE A 199 -22.29 4.19 -3.74
C ILE A 199 -22.82 5.46 -3.10
N ASP A 200 -22.10 6.57 -3.23
CA ASP A 200 -22.65 7.89 -2.95
C ASP A 200 -23.32 8.42 -4.22
N ALA A 201 -24.54 8.95 -4.11
CA ALA A 201 -25.26 9.49 -5.24
C ALA A 201 -26.11 10.70 -4.86
N ARG A 202 -26.32 11.60 -5.83
CA ARG A 202 -27.30 12.69 -5.75
C ARG A 202 -28.04 12.87 -7.08
N GLY A 203 -29.33 13.18 -6.98
CA GLY A 203 -30.16 13.58 -8.11
C GLY A 203 -30.07 15.09 -8.33
N ILE A 204 -29.50 15.54 -9.44
CA ILE A 204 -29.55 16.96 -9.78
C ILE A 204 -30.97 17.29 -10.23
N THR A 205 -31.59 18.33 -9.67
CA THR A 205 -32.96 18.78 -10.05
C THR A 205 -34.03 17.69 -9.95
N GLY A 206 -33.96 16.83 -8.93
CA GLY A 206 -34.90 15.71 -8.76
C GLY A 206 -34.64 14.52 -9.70
N GLY A 207 -33.44 14.45 -10.28
CA GLY A 207 -33.01 13.34 -11.11
C GLY A 207 -32.80 12.03 -10.33
N HIS A 208 -32.68 10.94 -11.07
CA HIS A 208 -32.50 9.60 -10.53
C HIS A 208 -31.76 8.70 -11.54
N GLY A 209 -31.38 7.53 -11.05
CA GLY A 209 -30.81 6.47 -11.86
C GLY A 209 -30.75 5.14 -11.11
N PHE A 210 -29.99 4.19 -11.64
CA PHE A 210 -29.96 2.82 -11.13
C PHE A 210 -28.54 2.26 -11.13
N VAL A 211 -28.24 1.44 -10.13
CA VAL A 211 -27.16 0.46 -10.16
C VAL A 211 -27.76 -0.90 -10.48
N ARG A 212 -27.16 -1.63 -11.42
CA ARG A 212 -27.60 -2.97 -11.82
C ARG A 212 -26.43 -3.95 -11.79
N PHE A 213 -26.69 -5.13 -11.24
CA PHE A 213 -25.70 -6.21 -11.13
C PHE A 213 -26.08 -7.33 -12.10
N HIS A 214 -25.46 -7.37 -13.28
CA HIS A 214 -25.77 -8.36 -14.32
C HIS A 214 -25.07 -9.68 -14.03
N LEU A 215 -25.63 -10.46 -13.08
CA LEU A 215 -25.07 -11.75 -12.62
C LEU A 215 -25.33 -12.91 -13.59
N ALA A 216 -26.50 -12.92 -14.24
CA ALA A 216 -26.89 -13.90 -15.24
C ALA A 216 -28.10 -13.39 -16.04
N ALA A 217 -28.41 -14.02 -17.18
CA ALA A 217 -29.61 -13.69 -17.97
C ALA A 217 -30.89 -13.81 -17.10
N GLY A 218 -31.56 -12.68 -16.85
CA GLY A 218 -32.79 -12.61 -16.06
C GLY A 218 -32.60 -12.47 -14.54
N ASN A 219 -31.37 -12.47 -14.03
CA ASN A 219 -31.07 -12.15 -12.62
C ASN A 219 -30.24 -10.86 -12.55
N VAL A 220 -30.94 -9.74 -12.45
CA VAL A 220 -30.34 -8.41 -12.40
C VAL A 220 -30.87 -7.70 -11.15
N PRO A 221 -30.28 -7.92 -9.97
CA PRO A 221 -30.54 -7.08 -8.81
C PRO A 221 -30.31 -5.62 -9.16
N GLU A 222 -31.19 -4.74 -8.68
CA GLU A 222 -31.11 -3.31 -8.94
C GLU A 222 -31.27 -2.49 -7.67
N VAL A 223 -30.56 -1.36 -7.61
CA VAL A 223 -30.67 -0.35 -6.56
C VAL A 223 -30.98 0.96 -7.23
N GLU A 224 -32.10 1.56 -6.85
CA GLU A 224 -32.48 2.88 -7.32
C GLU A 224 -31.78 3.98 -6.53
N LEU A 225 -31.24 4.95 -7.24
CA LEU A 225 -30.51 6.10 -6.70
C LEU A 225 -31.36 7.37 -6.88
N ARG A 226 -31.77 8.00 -5.77
CA ARG A 226 -32.66 9.17 -5.77
C ARG A 226 -32.48 10.05 -4.53
N GLY A 227 -32.26 11.35 -4.71
CA GLY A 227 -32.20 12.27 -3.57
C GLY A 227 -31.80 13.69 -3.95
N ASP A 228 -32.20 14.66 -3.13
CA ASP A 228 -31.91 16.10 -3.35
C ASP A 228 -30.51 16.51 -2.88
N GLY A 229 -29.74 15.57 -2.33
CA GLY A 229 -28.37 15.75 -1.82
C GLY A 229 -27.54 14.47 -1.96
N TRP A 230 -26.29 14.52 -1.50
CA TRP A 230 -25.43 13.33 -1.46
C TRP A 230 -25.90 12.38 -0.37
N ASP A 231 -26.28 11.17 -0.77
CA ASP A 231 -26.66 10.07 0.09
C ASP A 231 -25.87 8.80 -0.29
N THR A 232 -25.61 7.93 0.68
CA THR A 232 -24.95 6.63 0.47
C THR A 232 -25.99 5.51 0.36
N TYR A 233 -25.88 4.67 -0.66
CA TYR A 233 -26.81 3.57 -0.96
C TYR A 233 -26.12 2.22 -0.74
N PRO A 234 -26.27 1.61 0.44
CA PRO A 234 -25.71 0.29 0.71
C PRO A 234 -26.59 -0.82 0.11
N PHE A 235 -25.96 -1.87 -0.39
CA PHE A 235 -26.64 -3.06 -0.88
C PHE A 235 -25.82 -4.32 -0.57
N SER A 236 -26.49 -5.40 -0.15
CA SER A 236 -25.82 -6.69 0.08
C SER A 236 -26.13 -7.61 -1.09
N LEU A 237 -25.07 -8.04 -1.78
CA LEU A 237 -25.14 -8.86 -2.98
C LEU A 237 -24.58 -10.25 -2.71
N THR A 238 -25.42 -11.29 -2.75
CA THR A 238 -24.94 -12.69 -2.73
C THR A 238 -24.78 -13.20 -4.15
N VAL A 239 -23.57 -13.61 -4.51
CA VAL A 239 -23.25 -14.15 -5.84
C VAL A 239 -23.79 -15.58 -5.96
N PRO A 240 -24.56 -15.93 -7.01
CA PRO A 240 -25.03 -17.31 -7.21
C PRO A 240 -23.89 -18.30 -7.41
N ALA A 241 -24.14 -19.58 -7.12
CA ALA A 241 -23.20 -20.65 -7.43
C ALA A 241 -22.85 -20.68 -8.93
N GLY A 242 -21.56 -20.90 -9.23
CA GLY A 242 -21.04 -20.95 -10.61
C GLY A 242 -20.80 -19.59 -11.29
N VAL A 243 -21.18 -18.46 -10.68
CA VAL A 243 -20.90 -17.12 -11.23
C VAL A 243 -19.54 -16.64 -10.72
N THR A 244 -18.58 -16.49 -11.62
CA THR A 244 -17.21 -16.05 -11.32
C THR A 244 -16.90 -14.61 -11.74
N GLU A 245 -17.82 -13.98 -12.47
CA GLU A 245 -17.73 -12.59 -12.89
C GLU A 245 -19.14 -12.02 -13.13
N PHE A 246 -19.31 -10.71 -13.00
CA PHE A 246 -20.53 -10.02 -13.40
C PHE A 246 -20.25 -8.59 -13.89
N THR A 247 -21.21 -7.99 -14.60
CA THR A 247 -21.12 -6.58 -14.99
C THR A 247 -21.85 -5.70 -13.99
N LEU A 248 -21.14 -4.77 -13.37
CA LEU A 248 -21.73 -3.67 -12.62
C LEU A 248 -22.05 -2.54 -13.60
N GLN A 249 -23.30 -2.11 -13.65
CA GLN A 249 -23.73 -0.97 -14.46
C GLN A 249 -24.29 0.12 -13.56
N VAL A 250 -23.88 1.37 -13.79
CA VAL A 250 -24.50 2.56 -13.19
C VAL A 250 -25.06 3.44 -14.29
N GLU A 251 -26.36 3.72 -14.23
CA GLU A 251 -27.09 4.48 -15.24
C GLU A 251 -27.73 5.71 -14.62
N GLY A 252 -27.55 6.88 -15.25
CA GLY A 252 -28.34 8.07 -14.94
C GLY A 252 -29.54 8.16 -15.88
N THR A 253 -30.72 7.72 -15.43
CA THR A 253 -31.95 7.78 -16.24
C THR A 253 -32.31 9.23 -16.59
N THR A 254 -32.05 10.18 -15.68
CA THR A 254 -32.28 11.62 -15.89
C THR A 254 -31.02 12.44 -15.63
N PHE A 255 -30.79 12.93 -14.41
CA PHE A 255 -29.56 13.62 -14.03
C PHE A 255 -29.06 13.06 -12.70
N LEU A 256 -27.97 12.30 -12.76
CA LEU A 256 -27.39 11.62 -11.62
C LEU A 256 -25.91 12.02 -11.50
N GLU A 257 -25.48 12.32 -10.28
CA GLU A 257 -24.06 12.31 -9.94
C GLU A 257 -23.80 11.18 -8.95
N VAL A 258 -22.66 10.51 -9.11
CA VAL A 258 -22.19 9.45 -8.23
C VAL A 258 -20.71 9.60 -7.89
N ASP A 259 -20.34 9.02 -6.76
CA ASP A 259 -18.97 9.01 -6.20
C ASP A 259 -18.82 7.83 -5.22
N ASN A 260 -17.59 7.50 -4.84
CA ASN A 260 -17.22 6.57 -3.77
C ASN A 260 -17.87 5.19 -3.88
N LEU A 261 -17.89 4.63 -5.10
CA LEU A 261 -18.34 3.26 -5.31
C LEU A 261 -17.39 2.29 -4.63
N SER A 262 -17.94 1.34 -3.89
CA SER A 262 -17.20 0.32 -3.18
C SER A 262 -17.95 -1.02 -3.24
N LEU A 263 -17.21 -2.11 -3.44
CA LEU A 263 -17.71 -3.47 -3.34
C LEU A 263 -16.67 -4.33 -2.61
N THR A 264 -17.03 -4.79 -1.41
CA THR A 264 -16.11 -5.51 -0.52
C THR A 264 -16.73 -6.81 -0.03
N PRO A 265 -15.96 -7.89 0.22
CA PRO A 265 -16.51 -9.12 0.79
C PRO A 265 -17.14 -8.89 2.17
N SER A 266 -18.35 -9.41 2.38
CA SER A 266 -18.94 -9.53 3.72
C SER A 266 -18.19 -10.62 4.48
N GLY A 267 -17.52 -10.27 5.59
CA GLY A 267 -16.72 -11.22 6.36
C GLY A 267 -17.49 -12.50 6.70
N ARG A 268 -16.92 -13.67 6.40
CA ARG A 268 -17.45 -14.95 6.87
C ARG A 268 -17.35 -15.00 8.39
N ALA A 269 -18.50 -15.10 9.06
CA ALA A 269 -18.53 -15.46 10.47
C ALA A 269 -17.83 -16.82 10.65
N ASN A 270 -16.88 -16.90 11.58
CA ASN A 270 -16.30 -18.15 12.05
C ASN A 270 -17.41 -19.10 12.50
N THR A 271 -17.81 -20.04 11.65
CA THR A 271 -18.61 -21.18 12.09
C THR A 271 -17.67 -22.18 12.75
N HIS A 272 -17.44 -21.97 14.05
CA HIS A 272 -17.08 -23.06 14.93
C HIS A 272 -18.18 -24.13 14.81
N ILE A 273 -17.82 -25.29 14.26
CA ILE A 273 -18.68 -26.47 14.26
C ILE A 273 -18.84 -26.90 15.72
N THR A 274 -19.99 -26.60 16.31
CA THR A 274 -20.58 -27.45 17.34
C THR A 274 -21.98 -27.84 16.90
N SER A 275 -22.25 -29.12 17.04
CA SER A 275 -23.32 -29.89 16.44
C SER A 275 -24.65 -29.75 17.19
N ARG A 276 -25.73 -29.35 16.48
CA ARG A 276 -27.09 -29.96 16.56
C ARG A 276 -28.11 -29.27 15.62
N PRO A 277 -29.00 -30.01 14.93
CA PRO A 277 -30.23 -29.47 14.33
C PRO A 277 -31.50 -30.00 15.04
N PRO A 278 -32.74 -29.58 14.68
CA PRO A 278 -33.23 -28.23 14.38
C PRO A 278 -34.50 -27.88 15.20
N SER A 279 -34.89 -26.60 15.26
CA SER A 279 -36.30 -26.23 15.46
C SER A 279 -36.64 -25.01 14.60
N GLN A 280 -37.62 -25.19 13.73
CA GLN A 280 -38.28 -24.15 12.95
C GLN A 280 -38.76 -23.02 13.85
N GLU A 281 -38.59 -21.77 13.43
CA GLU A 281 -39.63 -20.75 13.60
C GLU A 281 -39.48 -19.59 12.61
N ASN A 282 -40.64 -19.00 12.29
CA ASN A 282 -40.95 -18.24 11.10
C ASN A 282 -40.25 -16.87 10.98
N ARG A 283 -39.75 -16.63 9.77
CA ARG A 283 -39.79 -15.40 8.95
C ARG A 283 -40.65 -14.25 9.52
N ILE A 284 -40.00 -13.19 9.99
CA ILE A 284 -40.46 -11.79 9.81
C ILE A 284 -39.20 -10.93 9.55
N MET A 285 -39.07 -10.44 8.32
CA MET A 285 -38.09 -9.39 7.98
C MET A 285 -38.61 -8.07 8.52
N ALA A 286 -37.94 -7.52 9.53
CA ALA A 286 -38.13 -6.13 9.97
C ALA A 286 -37.01 -5.28 9.36
N THR A 287 -37.37 -4.41 8.42
CA THR A 287 -36.52 -3.35 7.88
C THR A 287 -36.13 -2.39 9.01
N ALA A 288 -34.87 -2.42 9.43
CA ALA A 288 -34.34 -1.47 10.40
C ALA A 288 -33.96 -0.17 9.69
N THR A 289 -34.70 0.90 9.98
CA THR A 289 -34.26 2.29 9.77
C THR A 289 -33.02 2.56 10.61
N ALA A 290 -31.84 2.63 9.98
CA ALA A 290 -30.59 2.98 10.64
C ALA A 290 -30.31 4.48 10.49
N ARG A 291 -30.11 5.13 11.65
CA ARG A 291 -29.87 6.56 11.83
C ARG A 291 -28.50 6.99 11.26
N LYS A 292 -28.51 8.21 10.73
CA LYS A 292 -27.37 9.09 10.40
C LYS A 292 -26.16 8.88 11.33
N ALA A 293 -25.05 8.38 10.78
CA ALA A 293 -23.74 8.48 11.40
C ALA A 293 -22.96 9.62 10.72
N PRO A 294 -22.32 10.53 11.47
CA PRO A 294 -21.50 11.59 10.87
C PRO A 294 -20.18 11.03 10.35
N ILE A 295 -19.85 11.46 9.14
CA ILE A 295 -18.66 11.17 8.34
C ILE A 295 -17.35 11.55 9.06
N ARG A 296 -16.32 10.71 8.93
CA ARG A 296 -14.90 11.13 8.90
C ARG A 296 -14.15 10.30 7.84
N LYS A 297 -13.73 10.94 6.74
CA LYS A 297 -12.83 10.44 5.70
C LYS A 297 -11.69 11.45 5.58
N THR A 298 -10.43 11.03 5.68
CA THR A 298 -9.25 11.81 5.24
C THR A 298 -8.14 10.85 4.87
N GLU A 299 -7.77 10.79 3.58
CA GLU A 299 -6.41 10.42 3.20
C GLU A 299 -5.48 11.35 3.95
N THR A 300 -4.61 10.80 4.79
CA THR A 300 -3.81 11.63 5.67
C THR A 300 -2.57 12.07 4.89
N GLN A 301 -2.57 13.30 4.36
CA GLN A 301 -1.34 13.94 3.92
C GLN A 301 -0.43 14.15 5.13
N PHE A 302 0.88 13.93 4.98
CA PHE A 302 1.83 14.10 6.06
C PHE A 302 3.22 14.47 5.55
N PHE A 303 3.98 15.17 6.39
CA PHE A 303 5.42 15.36 6.27
C PHE A 303 5.96 15.41 7.68
N GLN A 304 6.54 14.30 8.14
CA GLN A 304 6.88 14.13 9.55
C GLN A 304 8.06 13.19 9.74
N GLY A 305 8.75 13.34 10.88
CA GLY A 305 9.96 12.60 11.18
C GLY A 305 10.77 13.25 12.29
N LYS A 306 12.09 13.21 12.18
CA LYS A 306 13.03 13.76 13.15
C LYS A 306 14.10 14.62 12.49
N ILE A 307 14.49 15.69 13.19
CA ILE A 307 15.65 16.54 12.88
C ILE A 307 16.53 16.55 14.12
N GLY A 308 17.69 15.92 14.04
CA GLY A 308 18.50 15.59 15.21
C GLY A 308 17.69 14.72 16.19
N SER A 309 17.55 15.21 17.42
CA SER A 309 16.73 14.56 18.45
C SER A 309 15.28 15.08 18.52
N ALA A 310 14.94 16.14 17.76
CA ALA A 310 13.63 16.78 17.81
C ALA A 310 12.64 16.16 16.82
N ASP A 311 11.40 15.99 17.25
CA ASP A 311 10.32 15.57 16.37
C ASP A 311 9.92 16.73 15.44
N PHE A 312 9.63 16.40 14.19
CA PHE A 312 9.11 17.31 13.19
C PHE A 312 7.78 16.77 12.68
N LYS A 313 6.76 17.62 12.67
CA LYS A 313 5.47 17.33 12.03
C LYS A 313 4.97 18.60 11.38
N ALA A 314 4.87 18.59 10.07
CA ALA A 314 4.42 19.76 9.33
C ALA A 314 2.96 20.10 9.66
N ASP A 315 2.72 21.37 9.95
CA ASP A 315 1.39 21.98 10.05
C ASP A 315 0.85 22.35 8.66
N PHE A 316 1.76 22.58 7.69
CA PHE A 316 1.42 22.96 6.32
C PHE A 316 2.26 22.16 5.33
N LEU A 317 1.60 21.71 4.27
CA LEU A 317 2.18 20.89 3.20
C LEU A 317 2.00 21.63 1.87
N GLU A 318 3.03 21.60 1.03
CA GLU A 318 3.01 22.20 -0.30
C GLU A 318 3.81 21.32 -1.26
N ASN A 319 3.30 21.05 -2.45
CA ASN A 319 4.10 20.49 -3.55
C ASN A 319 3.85 21.30 -4.83
N ASN A 320 4.87 22.00 -5.31
CA ASN A 320 4.72 22.93 -6.44
C ASN A 320 5.90 22.86 -7.40
N LEU A 321 5.61 22.97 -8.71
CA LEU A 321 6.60 23.07 -9.76
C LEU A 321 7.05 24.53 -9.94
N LYS A 322 8.34 24.80 -9.74
CA LYS A 322 8.96 26.12 -9.95
C LYS A 322 10.31 25.96 -10.67
N ASN A 323 10.49 26.67 -11.78
CA ASN A 323 11.75 26.67 -12.56
C ASN A 323 12.25 25.25 -12.94
N ASN A 324 11.36 24.37 -13.38
CA ASN A 324 11.63 22.95 -13.70
C ASN A 324 12.00 22.06 -12.51
N PHE A 325 11.84 22.54 -11.27
CA PHE A 325 11.99 21.74 -10.06
C PHE A 325 10.67 21.63 -9.32
N TRP A 326 10.33 20.41 -8.91
CA TRP A 326 9.31 20.18 -7.89
C TRP A 326 9.87 20.49 -6.51
N LEU A 327 9.04 21.09 -5.66
CA LEU A 327 9.36 21.48 -4.30
C LEU A 327 8.34 20.84 -3.35
N ALA A 328 8.67 19.66 -2.83
CA ALA A 328 7.91 19.00 -1.79
C ALA A 328 8.30 19.58 -0.43
N GLN A 329 7.40 20.32 0.20
CA GLN A 329 7.68 21.14 1.37
C GLN A 329 6.79 20.79 2.56
N GLY A 330 7.41 20.64 3.73
CA GLY A 330 6.74 20.59 5.02
C GLY A 330 7.14 21.79 5.87
N THR A 331 6.18 22.47 6.48
CA THR A 331 6.40 23.62 7.38
C THR A 331 5.79 23.36 8.74
N MET A 332 6.60 23.47 9.80
CA MET A 332 6.18 23.36 11.21
C MET A 332 6.34 24.71 11.91
N LYS A 333 5.34 25.17 12.65
CA LYS A 333 5.45 26.35 13.54
C LYS A 333 6.25 25.98 14.79
N ILE A 334 7.17 26.84 15.21
CA ILE A 334 7.97 26.65 16.42
C ILE A 334 7.35 27.47 17.57
N PRO A 335 6.80 26.85 18.63
CA PRO A 335 6.31 27.59 19.80
C PRO A 335 7.45 28.33 20.53
N PRO A 336 7.20 29.48 21.19
CA PRO A 336 5.90 30.09 21.46
C PRO A 336 5.49 31.20 20.48
N SER A 337 6.34 31.57 19.51
CA SER A 337 6.08 32.66 18.56
C SER A 337 5.55 32.13 17.22
N GLU A 338 4.36 32.55 16.80
CA GLU A 338 3.79 32.18 15.49
C GLU A 338 4.60 32.69 14.28
N THR A 339 5.61 33.53 14.53
CA THR A 339 6.53 34.08 13.52
C THR A 339 7.64 33.11 13.13
N SER A 340 7.94 32.13 13.97
CA SER A 340 9.04 31.17 13.82
C SER A 340 8.60 29.88 13.16
N LYS A 341 9.27 29.49 12.07
CA LYS A 341 8.90 28.30 11.31
C LYS A 341 10.11 27.46 10.93
N GLN A 342 10.04 26.16 11.15
CA GLN A 342 10.97 25.21 10.57
C GLN A 342 10.41 24.71 9.24
N VAL A 343 11.22 24.75 8.18
CA VAL A 343 10.82 24.35 6.83
C VAL A 343 11.78 23.32 6.29
N VAL A 344 11.24 22.20 5.81
CA VAL A 344 11.97 21.16 5.09
C VAL A 344 11.50 21.17 3.64
N ILE A 345 12.43 21.24 2.70
CA ILE A 345 12.15 21.18 1.26
C ILE A 345 12.94 20.03 0.65
N PHE A 346 12.24 19.10 0.01
CA PHE A 346 12.81 18.21 -0.97
C PHE A 346 12.60 18.81 -2.37
N LYS A 347 13.69 19.29 -2.96
CA LYS A 347 13.72 19.89 -4.30
C LYS A 347 14.24 18.85 -5.29
N TYR A 348 13.53 18.59 -6.38
CA TYR A 348 13.99 17.64 -7.41
C TYR A 348 13.60 18.09 -8.81
N SER A 349 14.44 17.77 -9.79
CA SER A 349 14.18 18.08 -11.19
C SER A 349 12.90 17.39 -11.65
N SER A 350 12.08 18.09 -12.42
CA SER A 350 10.91 17.52 -13.13
C SER A 350 11.26 16.35 -14.06
N THR A 351 12.53 16.19 -14.41
CA THR A 351 13.05 15.07 -15.21
C THR A 351 13.71 13.98 -14.38
N LEU A 352 13.80 14.14 -13.05
CA LEU A 352 14.31 13.10 -12.16
C LEU A 352 13.26 12.00 -12.04
N GLN A 353 13.66 10.76 -12.27
CA GLN A 353 12.76 9.62 -12.15
C GLN A 353 12.51 9.29 -10.68
N SER A 354 11.34 8.72 -10.39
CA SER A 354 11.08 8.08 -9.10
C SER A 354 12.13 7.00 -8.82
N GLY A 355 12.58 6.90 -7.58
CA GLY A 355 13.61 5.94 -7.18
C GLY A 355 14.41 6.38 -5.96
N ARG A 356 15.50 5.64 -5.71
CA ARG A 356 16.40 5.85 -4.57
C ARG A 356 17.75 6.41 -5.04
N TYR A 357 18.20 7.47 -4.36
CA TYR A 357 19.38 8.25 -4.68
C TYR A 357 20.25 8.45 -3.43
N SER A 358 21.56 8.64 -3.63
CA SER A 358 22.51 8.96 -2.56
C SER A 358 23.09 10.36 -2.75
N LEU A 359 23.32 11.07 -1.65
CA LEU A 359 24.03 12.35 -1.63
C LEU A 359 25.52 12.15 -1.29
N PRO A 360 26.45 12.86 -1.96
CA PRO A 360 26.20 13.70 -3.14
C PRO A 360 25.86 12.84 -4.37
N ASP A 361 24.91 13.30 -5.19
CA ASP A 361 24.58 12.68 -6.48
C ASP A 361 25.76 12.94 -7.43
N ASN A 362 26.69 12.00 -7.54
CA ASN A 362 27.90 12.18 -8.33
C ASN A 362 27.69 11.65 -9.76
N PRO A 363 27.55 12.51 -10.78
CA PRO A 363 27.41 12.08 -12.16
C PRO A 363 28.69 11.45 -12.76
N GLU A 364 29.85 11.56 -12.09
CA GLU A 364 31.14 11.13 -12.66
C GLU A 364 31.43 9.61 -12.69
N VAL A 365 30.58 8.74 -12.13
CA VAL A 365 30.90 7.29 -12.06
C VAL A 365 30.50 6.50 -13.32
N ARG A 366 30.06 7.18 -14.40
CA ARG A 366 29.80 6.54 -15.69
C ARG A 366 30.52 7.22 -16.85
N ARG A 367 31.83 7.00 -17.00
CA ARG A 367 32.49 6.64 -18.29
C ARG A 367 34.01 6.43 -18.17
N PRO A 368 34.60 5.50 -18.93
CA PRO A 368 36.04 5.39 -19.10
C PRO A 368 36.57 6.39 -20.15
N THR A 369 37.70 7.01 -19.80
CA THR A 369 38.83 7.47 -20.63
C THR A 369 38.61 8.31 -21.91
N HIS A 370 39.32 9.46 -21.91
CA HIS A 370 39.82 10.28 -23.05
C HIS A 370 38.85 11.28 -23.71
N SER A 371 38.88 12.55 -23.27
CA SER A 371 39.42 13.70 -24.02
C SER A 371 39.11 15.04 -23.31
N CYS A 372 39.95 16.04 -23.58
CA CYS A 372 40.18 17.31 -22.89
C CYS A 372 38.97 18.24 -22.59
N PRO A 373 39.14 19.22 -21.66
CA PRO A 373 38.06 19.91 -20.97
C PRO A 373 37.63 21.19 -21.69
N GLN A 374 36.31 21.39 -21.82
CA GLN A 374 35.70 22.69 -22.09
C GLN A 374 34.50 22.86 -21.16
N SER A 375 34.48 24.03 -20.50
CA SER A 375 33.53 24.56 -19.52
C SER A 375 33.09 23.63 -18.38
N VAL A 376 33.59 23.94 -17.18
CA VAL A 376 32.95 23.58 -15.90
C VAL A 376 31.68 24.42 -15.78
N ASP A 377 30.69 24.15 -16.64
CA ASP A 377 29.33 24.56 -16.36
C ASP A 377 28.86 23.63 -15.26
N GLN A 378 28.59 24.19 -14.08
CA GLN A 378 28.02 23.50 -12.93
C GLN A 378 26.87 22.60 -13.41
N GLU A 379 27.09 21.28 -13.48
CA GLU A 379 25.99 20.33 -13.65
C GLU A 379 25.09 20.52 -12.44
N ALA A 380 23.96 21.21 -12.65
CA ALA A 380 23.04 21.57 -11.58
C ALA A 380 22.59 20.30 -10.87
N ALA A 381 22.72 20.27 -9.54
CA ALA A 381 22.26 19.15 -8.72
C ALA A 381 20.82 18.78 -9.09
N ARG A 382 20.61 17.52 -9.48
CA ARG A 382 19.32 17.02 -9.98
C ARG A 382 18.25 16.99 -8.88
N PHE A 383 18.67 16.99 -7.63
CA PHE A 383 17.84 17.14 -6.45
C PHE A 383 18.67 17.69 -5.28
N SER A 384 18.00 18.23 -4.27
CA SER A 384 18.58 18.61 -2.99
C SER A 384 17.54 18.52 -1.88
N VAL A 385 18.02 18.36 -0.64
CA VAL A 385 17.19 18.44 0.56
C VAL A 385 17.67 19.64 1.36
N ILE A 386 16.75 20.54 1.69
CA ILE A 386 17.04 21.84 2.30
C ILE A 386 16.28 21.94 3.62
N LEU A 387 16.99 22.36 4.68
CA LEU A 387 16.43 22.66 5.99
C LEU A 387 16.59 24.16 6.26
N MET A 388 15.52 24.83 6.67
CA MET A 388 15.51 26.26 7.01
C MET A 388 14.78 26.52 8.31
N THR A 389 15.21 27.55 9.04
CA THR A 389 14.46 28.12 10.16
C THR A 389 14.15 29.59 9.84
N ILE A 390 12.88 29.88 9.58
CA ILE A 390 12.37 31.20 9.22
C ILE A 390 11.97 31.94 10.50
N ASP A 391 12.92 32.71 11.02
CA ASP A 391 12.83 33.67 12.15
C ASP A 391 14.22 34.22 12.52
N GLU A 392 15.27 33.46 12.23
CA GLU A 392 16.64 33.89 12.36
C GLU A 392 17.03 34.80 11.18
N ASN A 393 17.60 35.96 11.48
CA ASN A 393 18.10 36.88 10.46
C ASN A 393 19.63 36.91 10.53
N PRO A 394 20.36 36.50 9.48
CA PRO A 394 19.88 35.94 8.21
C PRO A 394 19.42 34.48 8.36
N VAL A 395 18.39 34.08 7.59
CA VAL A 395 17.80 32.72 7.60
C VAL A 395 18.87 31.71 7.17
N PRO A 396 19.38 30.84 8.05
CA PRO A 396 20.31 29.83 7.63
C PRO A 396 19.53 28.74 6.87
N ALA A 397 19.85 28.57 5.59
CA ALA A 397 19.40 27.45 4.77
C ALA A 397 20.53 26.43 4.67
N TYR A 398 20.31 25.24 5.20
CA TYR A 398 21.27 24.14 5.17
C TYR A 398 20.87 23.16 4.07
N GLU A 399 21.82 22.82 3.21
CA GLU A 399 21.64 21.77 2.21
C GLU A 399 22.29 20.47 2.71
N ALA A 400 21.59 19.35 2.54
CA ALA A 400 22.10 18.05 2.95
C ALA A 400 23.33 17.65 2.14
N GLN A 401 24.40 17.22 2.81
CA GLN A 401 25.69 16.91 2.18
C GLN A 401 25.86 15.42 1.86
N ARG A 402 25.20 14.55 2.62
CA ARG A 402 25.26 13.08 2.46
C ARG A 402 23.98 12.41 2.94
N GLY A 403 23.72 11.18 2.50
CA GLY A 403 22.56 10.41 2.91
C GLY A 403 21.80 9.78 1.74
N THR A 404 20.59 9.30 2.01
CA THR A 404 19.69 8.65 1.04
C THR A 404 18.41 9.47 0.89
N VAL A 405 17.94 9.57 -0.36
CA VAL A 405 16.61 10.07 -0.70
C VAL A 405 15.89 9.00 -1.51
N GLU A 406 14.66 8.64 -1.13
CA GLU A 406 13.78 7.77 -1.91
C GLU A 406 12.45 8.48 -2.13
N PHE A 407 11.98 8.54 -3.37
CA PHE A 407 10.71 9.19 -3.67
C PHE A 407 10.00 8.60 -4.89
N PHE A 408 8.69 8.79 -4.90
CA PHE A 408 7.78 8.47 -6.00
C PHE A 408 6.94 9.70 -6.31
N HIS A 409 7.14 10.25 -7.50
CA HIS A 409 6.31 11.33 -8.04
C HIS A 409 5.32 10.76 -9.04
N ASP A 410 4.04 11.01 -8.84
CA ASP A 410 3.02 10.68 -9.83
C ASP A 410 2.81 11.89 -10.75
N PRO A 411 3.16 11.79 -12.05
CA PRO A 411 3.03 12.91 -12.98
C PRO A 411 1.57 13.26 -13.33
N ASN A 412 0.59 12.47 -12.91
CA ASN A 412 -0.82 12.68 -13.25
C ASN A 412 -1.50 13.65 -12.29
N ASP A 413 -1.27 13.51 -10.98
CA ASP A 413 -1.82 14.38 -9.95
C ASP A 413 -0.75 15.25 -9.26
N ASN A 414 0.52 15.05 -9.62
CA ASN A 414 1.69 15.66 -9.02
C ASN A 414 1.85 15.34 -7.53
N SER A 415 1.22 14.27 -7.03
CA SER A 415 1.48 13.79 -5.68
C SER A 415 2.91 13.28 -5.56
N VAL A 416 3.47 13.40 -4.37
CA VAL A 416 4.80 12.89 -4.09
C VAL A 416 4.88 12.28 -2.71
N ASN A 417 5.41 11.07 -2.65
CA ASN A 417 5.65 10.35 -1.41
C ASN A 417 7.10 9.83 -1.37
N GLY A 418 7.63 9.63 -0.18
CA GLY A 418 9.00 9.19 -0.04
C GLY A 418 9.56 9.25 1.37
N ALA A 419 10.87 8.99 1.44
CA ALA A 419 11.66 8.99 2.64
C ALA A 419 12.96 9.78 2.43
N LEU A 420 13.34 10.57 3.44
CA LEU A 420 14.61 11.29 3.49
C LEU A 420 15.41 10.75 4.69
N ASP A 421 16.65 10.34 4.47
CA ASP A 421 17.60 9.95 5.53
C ASP A 421 18.94 10.63 5.25
N VAL A 422 19.09 11.86 5.71
CA VAL A 422 20.14 12.78 5.24
C VAL A 422 20.82 13.52 6.38
N TYR A 423 22.04 14.02 6.11
CA TYR A 423 22.88 14.71 7.08
C TYR A 423 23.20 16.13 6.59
N PHE A 424 22.99 17.11 7.47
CA PHE A 424 23.31 18.52 7.29
C PHE A 424 24.49 18.91 8.18
N VAL A 425 25.10 20.06 7.89
CA VAL A 425 26.07 20.70 8.77
C VAL A 425 25.52 22.08 9.16
N ASP A 426 25.38 22.33 10.47
CA ASP A 426 24.86 23.60 10.99
C ASP A 426 25.91 24.74 10.96
N VAL A 427 25.53 25.96 11.36
CA VAL A 427 26.44 27.12 11.42
C VAL A 427 27.65 26.94 12.36
N ASN A 428 27.58 25.99 13.29
CA ASN A 428 28.64 25.67 14.23
C ASN A 428 29.47 24.46 13.78
N ASN A 429 29.26 24.00 12.55
CA ASN A 429 29.90 22.82 11.96
C ASN A 429 29.55 21.50 12.67
N ASN A 430 28.39 21.43 13.34
CA ASN A 430 27.86 20.19 13.88
C ASN A 430 27.03 19.46 12.83
N GLU A 431 27.12 18.13 12.84
CA GLU A 431 26.31 17.30 11.97
C GLU A 431 24.89 17.13 12.54
N VAL A 432 23.88 17.38 11.71
CA VAL A 432 22.47 17.20 12.04
C VAL A 432 21.89 16.12 11.15
N HIS A 433 21.46 15.02 11.74
CA HIS A 433 20.81 13.91 11.04
C HIS A 433 19.31 14.14 10.93
N MET A 434 18.73 13.91 9.75
CA MET A 434 17.30 14.06 9.49
C MET A 434 16.72 12.79 8.88
N GLN A 435 15.64 12.30 9.48
CA GLN A 435 14.85 11.16 8.99
C GLN A 435 13.41 11.59 8.81
N MET A 436 12.88 11.55 7.59
CA MET A 436 11.52 12.03 7.27
C MET A 436 10.77 11.03 6.41
N LEU A 437 9.46 10.96 6.63
CA LEU A 437 8.50 10.37 5.70
C LEU A 437 7.55 11.48 5.22
N PHE A 438 7.20 11.44 3.94
CA PHE A 438 6.27 12.41 3.37
C PHE A 438 5.31 11.74 2.37
N SER A 439 4.09 12.29 2.30
CA SER A 439 3.05 12.02 1.32
C SER A 439 2.25 13.32 1.17
N ILE A 440 2.44 14.03 0.06
CA ILE A 440 1.91 15.37 -0.19
C ILE A 440 1.03 15.36 -1.43
#